data_AF-A0A4P7A3V3-F1
#
_entry.id   AF-A0A4P7A3V3-F1
#
_cell.length_a   1.000
_cell.length_b   1.000
_cell.length_c   1.000
_cell.angle_alpha   90.00
_cell.angle_beta   90.00
_cell.angle_gamma   90.00
#
_symmetry.space_group_name_H-M   'P 1'
#
loop_
_entity.id
_entity.type
_entity.pdbx_description
1 polymer ?
#
loop_
_entity_poly.entity_id
_entity_poly.type
_entity_poly.pdbx_seq_one_letter_code
_entity_poly.pdbx_strand_id
1 'polypeptide(L)'
;MDENTQFWQITEFSHEVSRKFKEVSGIEETIHFNTVDKWFKDLERKGIHYVQRAADKKVYDEIDLNVAVYIMKMRKEKWQLDAIMGILSKYVDLRAFPEGAEMDNQLVTSEAQLMVEMQRNFKKLEESLLERFKQQVEEQVKLRTQDIETNLLNKLPAPKTEEQLRANRTDQMISATRFRLKLEEDAITEWNKKSEEERTKKVGLFFKRAEEDLVKRDQFIRSYVLKNIEEESSNL
;
A
#
# COMPACT_ATOMS: atom_id res chain seq x y z
N MET A 1 70.03 -12.19 -14.30
CA MET A 1 70.25 -13.59 -14.69
C MET A 1 68.89 -14.22 -14.68
N ASP A 2 68.50 -14.68 -15.86
CA ASP A 2 67.12 -14.89 -16.28
C ASP A 2 66.46 -16.05 -15.54
N GLU A 3 65.49 -15.74 -14.69
CA GLU A 3 64.45 -16.72 -14.36
C GLU A 3 63.30 -16.48 -15.32
N ASN A 4 62.98 -17.51 -16.08
CA ASN A 4 61.97 -17.54 -17.12
C ASN A 4 60.59 -17.29 -16.49
N THR A 5 60.24 -16.03 -16.19
CA THR A 5 58.95 -15.69 -15.60
C THR A 5 57.86 -16.04 -16.60
N GLN A 6 57.23 -17.19 -16.38
CA GLN A 6 56.18 -17.65 -17.25
C GLN A 6 54.91 -16.86 -16.94
N PHE A 7 54.37 -16.25 -17.98
CA PHE A 7 53.20 -15.42 -17.91
C PHE A 7 52.07 -16.10 -18.67
N TRP A 8 50.90 -16.16 -18.06
CA TRP A 8 49.74 -16.83 -18.62
C TRP A 8 48.59 -15.87 -18.81
N GLN A 9 47.80 -16.11 -19.86
CA GLN A 9 46.45 -15.56 -19.96
C GLN A 9 45.46 -16.44 -19.20
N ILE A 10 44.30 -15.89 -18.82
CA ILE A 10 43.34 -16.58 -17.92
C ILE A 10 42.98 -18.02 -18.35
N THR A 11 42.85 -18.28 -19.64
CA THR A 11 42.53 -19.61 -20.17
C THR A 11 43.65 -20.61 -19.92
N GLU A 12 44.88 -20.24 -20.28
CA GLU A 12 46.08 -21.07 -20.08
C GLU A 12 46.39 -21.22 -18.59
N PHE A 13 46.27 -20.13 -17.84
CA PHE A 13 46.44 -20.09 -16.39
C PHE A 13 45.51 -21.08 -15.68
N SER A 14 44.26 -21.22 -16.12
CA SER A 14 43.30 -22.14 -15.49
C SER A 14 43.67 -23.62 -15.71
N HIS A 15 44.28 -23.93 -16.85
CA HIS A 15 44.83 -25.27 -17.09
C HIS A 15 46.06 -25.51 -16.21
N GLU A 16 46.92 -24.50 -16.07
CA GLU A 16 48.10 -24.57 -15.21
C GLU A 16 47.75 -24.72 -13.73
N VAL A 17 46.71 -24.03 -13.25
CA VAL A 17 46.16 -24.22 -11.90
C VAL A 17 45.69 -25.66 -11.70
N SER A 18 44.94 -26.21 -12.67
CA SER A 18 44.45 -27.60 -12.61
C SER A 18 45.60 -28.61 -12.60
N ARG A 19 46.62 -28.39 -13.46
CA ARG A 19 47.83 -29.22 -13.54
C ARG A 19 48.62 -29.19 -12.24
N LYS A 20 48.91 -28.00 -11.72
CA LYS A 20 49.68 -27.81 -10.49
C LYS A 20 48.93 -28.36 -9.28
N PHE A 21 47.61 -28.19 -9.23
CA PHE A 21 46.79 -28.79 -8.18
C PHE A 21 46.84 -30.32 -8.22
N LYS A 22 46.80 -30.95 -9.40
CA LYS A 22 46.98 -32.41 -9.55
C LYS A 22 48.35 -32.88 -9.06
N GLU A 23 49.41 -32.14 -9.38
CA GLU A 23 50.77 -32.45 -8.91
C GLU A 23 50.88 -32.38 -7.37
N VAL A 24 50.24 -31.40 -6.72
CA VAL A 24 50.34 -31.16 -5.28
C VAL A 24 49.39 -32.03 -4.46
N SER A 25 48.18 -32.29 -4.96
CA SER A 25 47.13 -32.99 -4.21
C SER A 25 46.94 -34.46 -4.63
N GLY A 26 47.46 -34.85 -5.81
CA GLY A 26 47.19 -36.15 -6.42
C GLY A 26 45.76 -36.30 -6.96
N ILE A 27 44.93 -35.26 -6.91
CA ILE A 27 43.52 -35.28 -7.33
C ILE A 27 43.39 -34.61 -8.69
N GLU A 28 42.73 -35.29 -9.63
CA GLU A 28 42.37 -34.71 -10.92
C GLU A 28 41.08 -33.89 -10.78
N GLU A 29 41.23 -32.58 -10.76
CA GLU A 29 40.12 -31.63 -10.72
C GLU A 29 40.42 -30.50 -11.70
N THR A 30 39.46 -30.23 -12.58
CA THR A 30 39.58 -29.19 -13.60
C THR A 30 38.79 -27.96 -13.19
N ILE A 31 39.39 -26.79 -13.35
CA ILE A 31 38.71 -25.52 -13.08
C ILE A 31 38.47 -24.74 -14.37
N HIS A 32 37.24 -24.23 -14.49
CA HIS A 32 36.89 -23.36 -15.60
C HIS A 32 37.42 -21.95 -15.37
N PHE A 33 37.92 -21.31 -16.44
CA PHE A 33 38.56 -20.00 -16.39
C PHE A 33 37.67 -18.88 -15.80
N ASN A 34 36.36 -18.91 -16.07
CA ASN A 34 35.40 -18.00 -15.43
C ASN A 34 35.42 -18.06 -13.89
N THR A 35 35.69 -19.22 -13.30
CA THR A 35 35.74 -19.39 -11.84
C THR A 35 37.01 -18.75 -11.29
N VAL A 36 38.13 -18.98 -11.96
CA VAL A 36 39.42 -18.37 -11.61
C VAL A 36 39.34 -16.85 -11.75
N ASP A 37 38.79 -16.34 -12.86
CA ASP A 37 38.58 -14.90 -13.08
C ASP A 37 37.74 -14.25 -11.97
N LYS A 38 36.68 -14.93 -11.51
CA LYS A 38 35.87 -14.46 -10.37
C LYS A 38 36.68 -14.36 -9.08
N TRP A 39 37.51 -15.37 -8.77
CA TRP A 39 38.35 -15.33 -7.57
C TRP A 39 39.29 -14.14 -7.58
N PHE A 40 39.99 -13.90 -8.68
CA PHE A 40 40.92 -12.77 -8.78
C PHE A 40 40.21 -11.42 -8.84
N LYS A 41 39.04 -11.32 -9.47
CA LYS A 41 38.20 -10.11 -9.38
C LYS A 41 37.79 -9.78 -7.95
N ASP A 42 37.43 -10.80 -7.16
CA ASP A 42 37.05 -10.60 -5.77
C ASP A 42 38.26 -10.28 -4.88
N LEU A 43 39.44 -10.85 -5.16
CA LEU A 43 40.69 -10.49 -4.50
C LEU A 43 41.13 -9.05 -4.81
N GLU A 44 41.04 -8.62 -6.07
CA GLU A 44 41.32 -7.25 -6.49
C GLU A 44 40.32 -6.28 -5.83
N ARG A 45 39.02 -6.60 -5.84
CA ARG A 45 37.96 -5.76 -5.23
C ARG A 45 38.14 -5.56 -3.73
N LYS A 46 38.62 -6.59 -3.02
CA LYS A 46 38.88 -6.53 -1.58
C LYS A 46 40.24 -5.91 -1.24
N GLY A 47 41.02 -5.49 -2.24
CA GLY A 47 42.35 -4.94 -2.04
C GLY A 47 43.35 -5.96 -1.48
N ILE A 48 43.15 -7.25 -1.74
CA ILE A 48 43.98 -8.33 -1.18
C ILE A 48 45.15 -8.67 -2.11
N HIS A 49 44.91 -8.73 -3.42
CA HIS A 49 45.92 -9.15 -4.40
C HIS A 49 45.73 -8.43 -5.73
N TYR A 50 46.81 -7.91 -6.31
CA TYR A 50 46.80 -7.23 -7.60
C TYR A 50 47.19 -8.15 -8.77
N VAL A 51 46.36 -8.18 -9.83
CA VAL A 51 46.69 -8.90 -11.08
C VAL A 51 47.38 -7.97 -12.06
N GLN A 52 48.50 -8.42 -12.64
CA GLN A 52 49.25 -7.61 -13.58
C GLN A 52 48.48 -7.45 -14.90
N ARG A 53 48.68 -6.31 -15.56
CA ARG A 53 48.10 -6.01 -16.88
C ARG A 53 49.23 -5.70 -17.87
N ALA A 54 49.20 -6.36 -19.03
CA ALA A 54 50.06 -6.04 -20.16
C ALA A 54 49.18 -5.64 -21.34
N ALA A 55 49.33 -4.41 -21.85
CA ALA A 55 48.46 -3.83 -22.87
C ALA A 55 46.95 -4.00 -22.54
N ASP A 56 46.58 -3.61 -21.31
CA ASP A 56 45.21 -3.69 -20.74
C ASP A 56 44.61 -5.10 -20.60
N LYS A 57 45.40 -6.15 -20.85
CA LYS A 57 44.99 -7.54 -20.64
C LYS A 57 45.58 -8.10 -19.36
N LYS A 58 44.78 -8.82 -18.58
CA LYS A 58 45.24 -9.51 -17.36
C LYS A 58 46.25 -10.60 -17.71
N VAL A 59 47.37 -10.57 -17.00
CA VAL A 59 48.45 -11.54 -17.10
C VAL A 59 48.74 -12.08 -15.71
N TYR A 60 48.88 -13.40 -15.62
CA TYR A 60 49.08 -14.14 -14.38
C TYR A 60 50.48 -14.74 -14.35
N ASP A 61 51.13 -14.74 -13.19
CA ASP A 61 52.45 -15.33 -12.97
C ASP A 61 52.42 -16.45 -11.92
N GLU A 62 53.60 -16.85 -11.43
CA GLU A 62 53.73 -17.90 -10.42
C GLU A 62 53.15 -17.52 -9.05
N ILE A 63 53.15 -16.23 -8.67
CA ILE A 63 52.51 -15.76 -7.43
C ILE A 63 51.01 -15.97 -7.55
N ASP A 64 50.44 -15.56 -8.69
CA ASP A 64 49.04 -15.79 -9.01
C ASP A 64 48.72 -17.30 -8.98
N LEU A 65 49.59 -18.15 -9.53
CA LEU A 65 49.42 -19.61 -9.55
C LEU A 65 49.32 -20.19 -8.13
N ASN A 66 50.22 -19.78 -7.23
CA ASN A 66 50.22 -20.23 -5.83
C ASN A 66 48.94 -19.82 -5.10
N VAL A 67 48.47 -18.60 -5.31
CA VAL A 67 47.20 -18.09 -4.77
C VAL A 67 46.02 -18.96 -5.25
N ALA A 68 45.94 -19.21 -6.55
CA ALA A 68 44.84 -19.98 -7.14
C ALA A 68 44.82 -21.45 -6.67
N VAL A 69 45.99 -22.09 -6.60
CA VAL A 69 46.13 -23.47 -6.10
C VAL A 69 45.73 -23.56 -4.63
N TYR A 70 46.11 -22.57 -3.81
CA TYR A 70 45.70 -22.53 -2.40
C TYR A 70 44.18 -22.37 -2.25
N ILE A 71 43.56 -21.45 -3.00
CA ILE A 71 42.10 -21.30 -3.01
C ILE A 71 41.43 -22.61 -3.40
N MET A 72 41.92 -23.28 -4.45
CA MET A 72 41.37 -24.56 -4.91
C MET A 72 41.46 -25.65 -3.84
N LYS A 73 42.59 -25.76 -3.13
CA LYS A 73 42.77 -26.68 -2.00
C LYS A 73 41.76 -26.44 -0.89
N MET A 74 41.62 -25.20 -0.44
CA MET A 74 40.69 -24.86 0.65
C MET A 74 39.22 -25.01 0.24
N ARG A 75 38.90 -24.74 -1.04
CA ARG A 75 37.56 -24.98 -1.59
C ARG A 75 37.21 -26.47 -1.62
N LYS A 76 38.19 -27.35 -1.84
CA LYS A 76 37.99 -28.80 -1.75
C LYS A 76 37.68 -29.27 -0.33
N GLU A 77 38.31 -28.62 0.65
CA GLU A 77 38.03 -28.79 2.08
C GLU A 77 36.70 -28.12 2.52
N LYS A 78 35.88 -27.65 1.56
CA LYS A 78 34.57 -27.00 1.76
C LYS A 78 34.60 -25.69 2.54
N TRP A 79 35.72 -24.98 2.53
CA TRP A 79 35.79 -23.64 3.11
C TRP A 79 34.99 -22.62 2.28
N GLN A 80 34.42 -21.64 2.99
CA GLN A 80 33.77 -20.49 2.37
C GLN A 80 34.83 -19.57 1.76
N LEU A 81 34.56 -19.05 0.56
CA LEU A 81 35.52 -18.24 -0.19
C LEU A 81 35.97 -16.99 0.59
N ASP A 82 35.05 -16.34 1.29
CA ASP A 82 35.36 -15.17 2.14
C ASP A 82 36.32 -15.50 3.28
N ALA A 83 36.17 -16.68 3.90
CA ALA A 83 37.06 -17.13 4.96
C ALA A 83 38.46 -17.43 4.43
N ILE A 84 38.56 -18.02 3.23
CA ILE A 84 39.84 -18.27 2.54
C ILE A 84 40.55 -16.94 2.28
N MET A 85 39.84 -15.94 1.76
CA MET A 85 40.39 -14.62 1.47
C MET A 85 40.92 -13.91 2.73
N GLY A 86 40.25 -14.07 3.88
CA GLY A 86 40.69 -13.48 5.14
C GLY A 86 41.96 -14.08 5.75
N ILE A 87 42.33 -15.31 5.35
CA ILE A 87 43.54 -15.99 5.84
C ILE A 87 44.64 -16.07 4.77
N LEU A 88 44.34 -15.72 3.53
CA LEU A 88 45.20 -15.93 2.36
C LEU A 88 46.61 -15.34 2.56
N SER A 89 46.70 -14.13 3.10
CA SER A 89 47.96 -13.43 3.38
C SER A 89 48.89 -14.12 4.39
N LYS A 90 48.39 -15.12 5.12
CA LYS A 90 49.19 -15.89 6.09
C LYS A 90 49.87 -17.10 5.45
N TYR A 91 49.42 -17.55 4.28
CA TYR A 91 49.82 -18.83 3.70
C TYR A 91 50.41 -18.73 2.30
N VAL A 92 50.14 -17.65 1.57
CA VAL A 92 50.68 -17.40 0.23
C VAL A 92 51.11 -15.94 0.10
N ASP A 93 52.13 -15.70 -0.71
CA ASP A 93 52.58 -14.36 -1.05
C ASP A 93 51.52 -13.65 -1.90
N LEU A 94 51.28 -12.37 -1.59
CA LEU A 94 50.30 -11.54 -2.27
C LEU A 94 50.99 -10.35 -2.91
N ARG A 95 50.54 -10.00 -4.12
CA ARG A 95 51.09 -8.86 -4.87
C ARG A 95 50.45 -7.57 -4.36
N ALA A 96 51.30 -6.65 -3.90
CA ALA A 96 50.90 -5.30 -3.55
C ALA A 96 50.44 -4.51 -4.79
N PHE A 97 49.56 -3.56 -4.59
CA PHE A 97 49.10 -2.67 -5.65
C PHE A 97 50.22 -1.67 -6.01
N PRO A 98 50.48 -1.41 -7.30
CA PRO A 98 51.48 -0.42 -7.71
C PRO A 98 51.16 0.97 -7.14
N GLU A 99 52.18 1.74 -6.77
CA GLU A 99 52.00 3.15 -6.41
C GLU A 99 51.37 3.91 -7.58
N GLY A 100 50.17 4.46 -7.37
CA GLY A 100 49.43 5.15 -8.42
C GLY A 100 48.72 4.26 -9.43
N ALA A 101 48.68 2.94 -9.23
CA ALA A 101 47.69 2.14 -9.95
C ALA A 101 46.31 2.66 -9.55
N GLU A 102 45.55 3.10 -10.55
CA GLU A 102 44.10 3.21 -10.44
C GLU A 102 43.62 1.80 -10.08
N MET A 103 43.53 1.53 -8.79
CA MET A 103 42.62 0.51 -8.34
C MET A 103 41.30 0.93 -8.99
N ASP A 104 40.69 0.02 -9.73
CA ASP A 104 39.24 0.07 -10.04
C ASP A 104 38.44 -0.15 -8.72
N ASN A 105 38.98 0.40 -7.65
CA ASN A 105 38.33 0.78 -6.43
C ASN A 105 37.38 1.89 -6.83
N GLN A 106 36.11 1.58 -6.77
CA GLN A 106 35.10 2.52 -6.27
C GLN A 106 35.39 2.99 -4.82
N LEU A 107 36.66 3.18 -4.45
CA LEU A 107 37.16 3.53 -3.13
C LEU A 107 38.46 4.35 -3.24
N VAL A 108 38.43 5.42 -4.04
CA VAL A 108 38.97 6.73 -3.63
C VAL A 108 38.02 7.80 -4.17
N THR A 109 36.78 7.81 -3.67
CA THR A 109 36.11 9.09 -3.48
C THR A 109 36.78 9.72 -2.25
N SER A 110 37.23 10.97 -2.33
CA SER A 110 37.68 11.67 -1.11
C SER A 110 36.63 11.49 -0.01
N GLU A 111 37.00 11.46 1.27
CA GLU A 111 36.02 11.31 2.36
C GLU A 111 34.82 12.25 2.20
N ALA A 112 35.06 13.45 1.66
CA ALA A 112 34.03 14.41 1.24
C ALA A 112 33.15 13.92 0.07
N GLN A 113 33.70 13.36 -0.99
CA GLN A 113 32.93 12.77 -2.09
C GLN A 113 32.15 11.52 -1.66
N LEU A 114 32.71 10.70 -0.77
CA LEU A 114 32.04 9.51 -0.24
C LEU A 114 30.88 9.92 0.68
N MET A 115 31.06 10.96 1.51
CA MET A 115 29.95 11.58 2.25
C MET A 115 28.87 12.14 1.32
N VAL A 116 29.24 12.82 0.23
CA VAL A 116 28.28 13.37 -0.73
C VAL A 116 27.49 12.27 -1.45
N GLU A 117 28.16 11.19 -1.85
CA GLU A 117 27.51 10.06 -2.51
C GLU A 117 26.65 9.24 -1.53
N MET A 118 27.11 9.05 -0.29
CA MET A 118 26.32 8.47 0.78
C MET A 118 25.08 9.33 1.07
N GLN A 119 25.21 10.65 1.21
CA GLN A 119 24.06 11.55 1.39
C GLN A 119 23.08 11.46 0.22
N ARG A 120 23.59 11.38 -1.00
CA ARG A 120 22.74 11.22 -2.20
C ARG A 120 22.01 9.88 -2.20
N ASN A 121 22.68 8.81 -1.81
CA ASN A 121 22.10 7.47 -1.72
C ASN A 121 21.11 7.37 -0.55
N PHE A 122 21.40 7.99 0.59
CA PHE A 122 20.48 8.13 1.71
C PHE A 122 19.22 8.91 1.33
N LYS A 123 19.38 10.02 0.61
CA LYS A 123 18.23 10.80 0.13
C LYS A 123 17.37 9.99 -0.85
N LYS A 124 17.99 9.28 -1.80
CA LYS A 124 17.26 8.37 -2.71
C LYS A 124 16.57 7.23 -1.95
N LEU A 125 17.22 6.68 -0.93
CA LEU A 125 16.64 5.64 -0.08
C LEU A 125 15.45 6.20 0.70
N GLU A 126 15.58 7.36 1.32
CA GLU A 126 14.52 8.07 2.04
C GLU A 126 13.32 8.36 1.12
N GLU A 127 13.57 8.91 -0.08
CA GLU A 127 12.54 9.13 -1.10
C GLU A 127 11.85 7.82 -1.47
N SER A 128 12.61 6.73 -1.69
CA SER A 128 12.04 5.43 -2.04
C SER A 128 11.23 4.79 -0.90
N LEU A 129 11.66 4.98 0.35
CA LEU A 129 10.95 4.49 1.53
C LEU A 129 9.68 5.29 1.76
N LEU A 130 9.74 6.62 1.63
CA LEU A 130 8.58 7.49 1.72
C LEU A 130 7.55 7.14 0.66
N GLU A 131 7.99 6.88 -0.58
CA GLU A 131 7.11 6.50 -1.67
C GLU A 131 6.44 5.15 -1.42
N ARG A 132 7.20 4.13 -0.98
CA ARG A 132 6.62 2.84 -0.57
C ARG A 132 5.63 2.99 0.58
N PHE A 133 5.95 3.83 1.56
CA PHE A 133 5.06 4.08 2.69
C PHE A 133 3.76 4.76 2.24
N LYS A 134 3.84 5.77 1.37
CA LYS A 134 2.66 6.43 0.78
C LYS A 134 1.79 5.42 0.04
N GLN A 135 2.38 4.56 -0.80
CA GLN A 135 1.65 3.53 -1.53
C GLN A 135 0.96 2.53 -0.58
N GLN A 136 1.63 2.12 0.49
CA GLN A 136 1.02 1.25 1.51
C GLN A 136 -0.15 1.93 2.23
N VAL A 137 0.00 3.20 2.60
CA VAL A 137 -1.07 3.97 3.23
C VAL A 137 -2.26 4.14 2.28
N GLU A 138 -2.01 4.49 1.02
CA GLU A 138 -3.05 4.65 0.01
C GLU A 138 -3.83 3.35 -0.22
N GLU A 139 -3.13 2.22 -0.33
CA GLU A 139 -3.76 0.91 -0.46
C GLU A 139 -4.61 0.55 0.78
N GLN A 140 -4.09 0.81 1.99
CA GLN A 140 -4.84 0.58 3.23
C GLN A 140 -6.08 1.46 3.35
N VAL A 141 -5.98 2.73 2.96
CA VAL A 141 -7.12 3.65 2.93
C VAL A 141 -8.17 3.18 1.93
N LYS A 142 -7.75 2.74 0.74
CA LYS A 142 -8.65 2.21 -0.28
C LYS A 142 -9.40 0.97 0.22
N LEU A 143 -8.69 0.00 0.80
CA LEU A 143 -9.29 -1.21 1.37
C LEU A 143 -10.29 -0.88 2.48
N ARG A 144 -9.94 0.01 3.42
CA ARG A 144 -10.86 0.43 4.48
C ARG A 144 -12.05 1.22 3.96
N THR A 145 -11.86 2.05 2.94
CA THR A 145 -12.96 2.81 2.34
C THR A 145 -13.95 1.87 1.66
N GLN A 146 -13.47 0.86 0.94
CA GLN A 146 -14.32 -0.19 0.35
C GLN A 146 -15.04 -1.01 1.41
N ASP A 147 -14.38 -1.35 2.51
CA ASP A 147 -15.00 -2.05 3.65
C ASP A 147 -16.08 -1.17 4.32
N ILE A 148 -15.82 0.13 4.49
CA ILE A 148 -16.83 1.08 5.01
C ILE A 148 -18.02 1.17 4.05
N GLU A 149 -17.77 1.34 2.75
CA GLU A 149 -18.82 1.45 1.74
C GLU A 149 -19.70 0.20 1.70
N THR A 150 -19.10 -0.99 1.68
CA THR A 150 -19.84 -2.25 1.71
C THR A 150 -20.61 -2.45 3.02
N ASN A 151 -20.01 -2.13 4.17
CA ASN A 151 -20.70 -2.20 5.46
C ASN A 151 -21.83 -1.18 5.58
N LEU A 152 -21.69 0.02 5.01
CA LEU A 152 -22.76 1.01 4.95
C LEU A 152 -23.89 0.55 4.04
N LEU A 153 -23.59 0.06 2.83
CA LEU A 153 -24.58 -0.49 1.91
C LEU A 153 -25.35 -1.65 2.53
N ASN A 154 -24.69 -2.54 3.29
CA ASN A 154 -25.32 -3.65 3.97
C ASN A 154 -26.20 -3.22 5.17
N LYS A 155 -25.97 -2.03 5.73
CA LYS A 155 -26.77 -1.47 6.83
C LYS A 155 -27.91 -0.58 6.36
N LEU A 156 -27.88 -0.13 5.09
CA LEU A 156 -28.96 0.64 4.53
C LEU A 156 -30.18 -0.27 4.32
N PRO A 157 -31.38 0.17 4.73
CA PRO A 157 -32.59 -0.58 4.40
C PRO A 157 -32.70 -0.67 2.89
N ALA A 158 -33.14 -1.84 2.39
CA ALA A 158 -33.38 -2.02 0.97
C ALA A 158 -34.32 -0.90 0.47
N PRO A 159 -34.02 -0.29 -0.70
CA PRO A 159 -34.90 0.71 -1.27
C PRO A 159 -36.31 0.13 -1.40
N LYS A 160 -37.31 0.88 -0.93
CA LYS A 160 -38.71 0.44 -0.97
C LYS A 160 -39.10 0.14 -2.41
N THR A 161 -39.77 -0.99 -2.64
CA THR A 161 -40.32 -1.31 -3.97
C THR A 161 -41.45 -0.33 -4.33
N GLU A 162 -41.76 -0.19 -5.63
CA GLU A 162 -42.92 0.63 -6.05
C GLU A 162 -44.23 0.20 -5.39
N GLU A 163 -44.39 -1.10 -5.11
CA GLU A 163 -45.55 -1.63 -4.40
C GLU A 163 -45.58 -1.16 -2.95
N GLN A 164 -44.44 -1.18 -2.25
CA GLN A 164 -44.34 -0.67 -0.88
C GLN A 164 -44.53 0.85 -0.81
N LEU A 165 -44.07 1.59 -1.82
CA LEU A 165 -44.31 3.03 -1.92
C LEU A 165 -45.79 3.33 -2.16
N ARG A 166 -46.45 2.56 -3.03
CA ARG A 166 -47.90 2.65 -3.26
C ARG A 166 -48.69 2.31 -2.00
N ALA A 167 -48.34 1.23 -1.30
CA ALA A 167 -48.96 0.85 -0.03
C ALA A 167 -48.84 1.96 1.02
N ASN A 168 -47.63 2.51 1.22
CA ASN A 168 -47.41 3.62 2.16
C ASN A 168 -48.27 4.85 1.83
N ARG A 169 -48.39 5.22 0.54
CA ARG A 169 -49.24 6.36 0.13
C ARG A 169 -50.71 6.09 0.43
N THR A 170 -51.18 4.87 0.15
CA THR A 170 -52.55 4.46 0.45
C THR A 170 -52.81 4.48 1.95
N ASP A 171 -51.88 3.96 2.76
CA ASP A 171 -51.99 3.95 4.23
C ASP A 171 -52.00 5.37 4.81
N GLN A 172 -51.16 6.27 4.29
CA GLN A 172 -51.17 7.69 4.66
C GLN A 172 -52.51 8.36 4.31
N MET A 173 -53.04 8.12 3.12
CA MET A 173 -54.33 8.66 2.69
C MET A 173 -55.48 8.15 3.56
N ILE A 174 -55.50 6.86 3.88
CA ILE A 174 -56.51 6.25 4.74
C ILE A 174 -56.42 6.84 6.15
N SER A 175 -55.21 6.97 6.69
CA SER A 175 -54.99 7.53 8.03
C SER A 175 -55.42 8.99 8.11
N ALA A 176 -55.07 9.81 7.12
CA ALA A 176 -55.50 11.21 7.03
C ALA A 176 -57.04 11.31 6.92
N THR A 177 -57.67 10.42 6.15
CA THR A 177 -59.13 10.39 6.01
C THR A 177 -59.80 10.03 7.34
N ARG A 178 -59.31 9.00 8.04
CA ARG A 178 -59.84 8.60 9.36
C ARG A 178 -59.68 9.72 10.39
N PHE A 179 -58.52 10.38 10.40
CA PHE A 179 -58.28 11.51 11.28
C PHE A 179 -59.25 12.66 11.01
N ARG A 180 -59.46 13.01 9.73
CA ARG A 180 -60.41 14.07 9.36
C ARG A 180 -61.84 13.73 9.77
N LEU A 181 -62.28 12.49 9.56
CA LEU A 181 -63.61 12.04 9.98
C LEU A 181 -63.81 12.14 11.50
N LYS A 182 -62.78 11.79 12.27
CA LYS A 182 -62.81 11.96 13.73
C LYS A 182 -62.96 13.44 14.12
N LEU A 183 -62.19 14.33 13.50
CA LEU A 183 -62.31 15.77 13.76
C LEU A 183 -63.68 16.33 13.36
N GLU A 184 -64.28 15.82 12.28
CA GLU A 184 -65.65 16.17 11.87
C GLU A 184 -66.68 15.71 12.92
N GLU A 185 -66.52 14.49 13.47
CA GLU A 185 -67.37 13.97 14.55
C GLU A 185 -67.22 14.77 15.85
N ASP A 186 -65.99 15.11 16.24
CA ASP A 186 -65.69 15.97 17.38
C ASP A 186 -66.32 17.36 17.20
N ALA A 187 -66.21 17.94 16.00
CA ALA A 187 -66.80 19.23 15.67
C ALA A 187 -68.34 19.21 15.75
N ILE A 188 -68.99 18.13 15.30
CA ILE A 188 -70.45 17.96 15.44
C ILE A 188 -70.82 17.87 16.92
N THR A 189 -70.04 17.14 17.71
CA THR A 189 -70.26 17.00 19.15
C THR A 189 -70.13 18.35 19.86
N GLU A 190 -69.11 19.14 19.54
CA GLU A 190 -68.91 20.50 20.06
C GLU A 190 -69.98 21.48 19.59
N TRP A 191 -70.42 21.39 18.33
CA TRP A 191 -71.55 22.18 17.84
C TRP A 191 -72.82 21.90 18.63
N ASN A 192 -73.11 20.63 18.93
CA ASN A 192 -74.31 20.25 19.66
C ASN A 192 -74.33 20.73 21.12
N LYS A 193 -73.16 21.03 21.70
CA LYS A 193 -73.04 21.62 23.05
C LYS A 193 -73.33 23.13 23.07
N LYS A 194 -73.34 23.81 21.92
CA LYS A 194 -73.64 25.25 21.84
C LYS A 194 -75.10 25.54 22.19
N SER A 195 -75.35 26.76 22.65
CA SER A 195 -76.69 27.23 23.02
C SER A 195 -77.64 27.26 21.82
N GLU A 196 -78.94 27.14 22.07
CA GLU A 196 -79.96 27.15 21.02
C GLU A 196 -79.95 28.47 20.22
N GLU A 197 -79.67 29.59 20.87
CA GLU A 197 -79.51 30.91 20.24
C GLU A 197 -78.33 30.97 19.26
N GLU A 198 -77.24 30.26 19.55
CA GLU A 198 -76.09 30.21 18.65
C GLU A 198 -76.32 29.27 17.46
N ARG A 199 -77.12 28.23 17.65
CA ARG A 199 -77.36 27.17 16.66
C ARG A 199 -78.51 27.45 15.72
N THR A 200 -79.46 28.29 16.12
CA THR A 200 -80.69 28.55 15.35
C THR A 200 -80.72 29.94 14.73
N LYS A 201 -81.42 30.07 13.61
CA LYS A 201 -81.77 31.34 12.97
C LYS A 201 -83.27 31.55 13.07
N LYS A 202 -83.70 32.80 13.28
CA LYS A 202 -85.12 33.13 13.30
C LYS A 202 -85.64 33.25 11.87
N VAL A 203 -86.73 32.53 11.57
CA VAL A 203 -87.33 32.45 10.24
C VAL A 203 -88.85 32.72 10.28
N GLY A 204 -89.39 33.15 9.14
CA GLY A 204 -90.81 33.49 8.95
C GLY A 204 -91.15 34.98 9.12
N LEU A 205 -92.33 35.40 8.63
CA LEU A 205 -92.85 36.75 8.89
C LEU A 205 -92.97 36.95 10.41
N PHE A 206 -92.34 38.00 10.94
CA PHE A 206 -92.21 38.32 12.37
C PHE A 206 -91.28 37.42 13.20
N PHE A 207 -90.36 36.66 12.60
CA PHE A 207 -89.29 35.92 13.32
C PHE A 207 -89.78 34.94 14.41
N LYS A 208 -91.00 34.40 14.25
CA LYS A 208 -91.69 33.58 15.27
C LYS A 208 -91.26 32.10 15.30
N ARG A 209 -90.43 31.65 14.37
CA ARG A 209 -89.91 30.27 14.33
C ARG A 209 -88.38 30.30 14.39
N ALA A 210 -87.79 29.34 15.09
CA ALA A 210 -86.36 29.11 15.10
C ALA A 210 -86.07 27.80 14.36
N GLU A 211 -85.17 27.83 13.40
CA GLU A 211 -84.69 26.66 12.68
C GLU A 211 -83.17 26.57 12.79
N GLU A 212 -82.61 25.36 12.77
CA GLU A 212 -81.14 25.20 12.82
C GLU A 212 -80.47 25.88 11.63
N ASP A 213 -79.44 26.67 11.91
CA ASP A 213 -78.65 27.32 10.87
C ASP A 213 -77.60 26.37 10.32
N LEU A 214 -77.99 25.60 9.31
CA LEU A 214 -77.13 24.61 8.65
C LEU A 214 -75.86 25.24 8.05
N VAL A 215 -75.93 26.49 7.58
CA VAL A 215 -74.77 27.19 7.01
C VAL A 215 -73.75 27.51 8.10
N LYS A 216 -74.24 27.98 9.25
CA LYS A 216 -73.40 28.29 10.41
C LYS A 216 -72.79 27.04 11.03
N ARG A 217 -73.53 25.93 11.06
CA ARG A 217 -73.04 24.61 11.46
C ARG A 217 -71.90 24.14 10.55
N ASP A 218 -72.09 24.18 9.23
CA ASP A 218 -71.06 23.77 8.27
C ASP A 218 -69.80 24.64 8.37
N GLN A 219 -69.96 25.95 8.55
CA GLN A 219 -68.83 26.86 8.79
C GLN A 219 -68.09 26.52 10.07
N PHE A 220 -68.81 26.27 11.17
CA PHE A 220 -68.21 25.88 12.44
C PHE A 220 -67.40 24.58 12.31
N ILE A 221 -67.98 23.55 11.69
CA ILE A 221 -67.30 22.25 11.50
C ILE A 221 -66.02 22.43 10.67
N ARG A 222 -66.08 23.16 9.56
CA ARG A 222 -64.89 23.42 8.72
C ARG A 222 -63.80 24.16 9.48
N SER A 223 -64.17 25.23 10.20
CA SER A 223 -63.21 26.01 11.00
C SER A 223 -62.60 25.20 12.14
N TYR A 224 -63.40 24.34 12.79
CA TYR A 224 -62.93 23.45 13.84
C TYR A 224 -61.90 22.45 13.30
N VAL A 225 -62.21 21.77 12.19
CA VAL A 225 -61.30 20.80 11.56
C VAL A 225 -59.99 21.46 11.12
N LEU A 226 -60.05 22.61 10.44
CA LEU A 226 -58.86 23.35 10.00
C LEU A 226 -57.95 23.74 11.17
N LYS A 227 -58.52 24.33 12.22
CA LYS A 227 -57.78 24.77 13.39
C LYS A 227 -57.06 23.60 14.08
N ASN A 228 -57.76 22.47 14.27
CA ASN A 228 -57.17 21.31 14.94
C ASN A 228 -56.10 20.61 14.09
N ILE A 229 -56.22 20.63 12.75
CA ILE A 229 -55.16 20.15 11.85
C ILE A 229 -53.91 21.04 11.96
N GLU A 230 -54.08 22.36 11.99
CA GLU A 230 -52.97 23.31 12.16
C GLU A 230 -52.28 23.17 13.52
N GLU A 231 -53.04 22.98 14.60
CA GLU A 231 -52.51 22.78 15.94
C GLU A 231 -51.74 21.45 16.07
N GLU A 232 -52.25 20.35 15.52
CA GLU A 232 -51.57 19.05 15.55
C GLU A 232 -50.29 19.05 14.68
N SER A 233 -50.32 19.73 13.53
CA SER A 233 -49.15 19.85 12.65
C SER A 233 -48.07 20.80 13.18
N SER A 234 -48.41 21.71 14.10
CA SER A 234 -47.45 22.61 14.75
C SER A 234 -46.75 21.99 15.96
N ASN A 235 -47.23 20.85 16.46
CA ASN A 235 -46.69 20.12 17.61
C ASN A 235 -45.79 18.92 17.23
N LEU A 236 -45.57 18.70 15.93
CA LEU A 236 -44.70 17.66 15.35
C LEU A 236 -43.36 18.27 14.87
#